data_AF-A0A3D1AVT7-F1
#
_entry.id   AF-A0A3D1AVT7-F1
#
_cell.length_a   1.000
_cell.length_b   1.000
_cell.length_c   1.000
_cell.angle_alpha   90.00
_cell.angle_beta   90.00
_cell.angle_gamma   90.00
#
_symmetry.space_group_name_H-M   'P 1'
#
loop_
_entity.id
_entity.type
_entity.pdbx_description
1 polymer ?
#
loop_
_entity_poly.entity_id
_entity_poly.type
_entity_poly.pdbx_seq_one_letter_code
_entity_poly.pdbx_strand_id
1 'polypeptide(L)'
;MPFAGCAEWAISMLFYAALHRIQAYLSAKGSRPLSHQDRDREIESNGSLSAIYGDYRRLKDMSRAARYEMPNYVQEDFAKAAARLEKIKNHMSEKMN
;
A
#
# COMPACT_ATOMS: atom_id res chain seq x y z
N MET A 1 29.31 -5.83 -3.80
CA MET A 1 27.90 -5.43 -3.65
C MET A 1 27.14 -5.89 -4.89
N PRO A 2 26.10 -6.72 -4.76
CA PRO A 2 24.95 -6.60 -5.64
C PRO A 2 23.60 -6.77 -4.90
N PHE A 3 22.51 -6.32 -5.54
CA PHE A 3 21.08 -6.39 -5.16
C PHE A 3 20.40 -5.20 -4.46
N ALA A 4 21.00 -4.00 -4.41
CA ALA A 4 20.34 -2.76 -3.95
C ALA A 4 19.34 -2.17 -4.98
N GLY A 5 18.72 -3.01 -5.81
CA GLY A 5 17.69 -2.59 -6.77
C GLY A 5 16.46 -3.49 -6.75
N CYS A 6 16.60 -4.75 -6.34
CA CYS A 6 15.48 -5.69 -6.33
C CYS A 6 14.49 -5.40 -5.20
N ALA A 7 14.96 -4.91 -4.05
CA ALA A 7 14.12 -4.70 -2.86
C ALA A 7 13.22 -3.46 -3.01
N GLU A 8 13.75 -2.39 -3.59
CA GLU A 8 13.08 -1.12 -3.87
C GLU A 8 11.92 -1.31 -4.84
N TRP A 9 12.17 -2.07 -5.92
CA TRP A 9 11.14 -2.42 -6.89
C TRP A 9 10.10 -3.37 -6.27
N ALA A 10 10.53 -4.35 -5.47
CA ALA A 10 9.60 -5.25 -4.79
C ALA A 10 8.66 -4.48 -3.84
N ILE A 11 9.19 -3.58 -3.00
CA ILE A 11 8.39 -2.71 -2.12
C ILE A 11 7.41 -1.84 -2.93
N SER A 12 7.86 -1.31 -4.08
CA SER A 12 6.98 -0.54 -4.96
C SER A 12 5.82 -1.39 -5.50
N MET A 13 6.08 -2.63 -5.89
CA MET A 13 5.03 -3.55 -6.34
C MET A 13 4.05 -3.92 -5.22
N LEU A 14 4.54 -4.13 -3.99
CA LEU A 14 3.67 -4.37 -2.83
C LEU A 14 2.70 -3.19 -2.59
N PHE A 15 3.19 -1.96 -2.71
CA PHE A 15 2.33 -0.77 -2.61
C PHE A 15 1.27 -0.72 -3.72
N TYR A 16 1.65 -0.92 -4.99
CA TYR A 16 0.69 -0.89 -6.08
C TYR A 16 -0.34 -2.02 -6.00
N ALA A 17 0.04 -3.19 -5.48
CA ALA A 17 -0.91 -4.27 -5.20
C ALA A 17 -1.96 -3.85 -4.15
N ALA A 18 -1.54 -3.24 -3.03
CA ALA A 18 -2.45 -2.71 -2.03
C ALA A 18 -3.36 -1.60 -2.60
N LEU A 19 -2.77 -0.65 -3.34
CA LEU A 19 -3.48 0.47 -3.96
C LEU A 19 -4.57 -0.02 -4.91
N HIS A 20 -4.25 -0.94 -5.82
CA HIS A 20 -5.22 -1.42 -6.80
C HIS A 20 -6.31 -2.26 -6.17
N ARG A 21 -6.03 -3.02 -5.11
CA ARG A 21 -7.05 -3.75 -4.36
C ARG A 21 -8.05 -2.82 -3.67
N ILE A 22 -7.56 -1.75 -3.02
CA ILE A 22 -8.42 -0.74 -2.42
C ILE A 22 -9.19 0.05 -3.50
N GLN A 23 -8.54 0.43 -4.59
CA GLN A 23 -9.17 1.13 -5.72
C GLN A 23 -10.32 0.31 -6.31
N ALA A 24 -10.15 -1.00 -6.48
CA ALA A 24 -11.19 -1.88 -6.99
C ALA A 24 -12.41 -1.89 -6.05
N TYR A 25 -12.19 -2.03 -4.74
CA TYR A 25 -13.27 -1.98 -3.74
C TYR A 25 -14.01 -0.63 -3.75
N LEU A 26 -13.29 0.48 -3.72
CA LEU A 26 -13.90 1.82 -3.77
C LEU A 26 -14.71 2.00 -5.05
N SER A 27 -14.16 1.55 -6.19
CA SER A 27 -14.83 1.68 -7.49
C SER A 27 -16.12 0.85 -7.56
N ALA A 28 -16.16 -0.32 -6.91
CA ALA A 28 -17.36 -1.14 -6.77
C ALA A 28 -18.42 -0.50 -5.85
N LYS A 29 -18.01 0.38 -4.94
CA LYS A 29 -18.90 1.18 -4.07
C LYS A 29 -19.25 2.55 -4.64
N GLY A 30 -18.87 2.84 -5.89
CA GLY A 30 -19.16 4.10 -6.57
C GLY A 30 -18.20 5.26 -6.26
N SER A 31 -17.18 5.04 -5.44
CA SER A 31 -16.13 6.04 -5.16
C SER A 31 -14.91 5.80 -6.05
N ARG A 32 -14.43 6.83 -6.75
CA ARG A 32 -13.29 6.72 -7.68
C ARG A 32 -12.26 7.82 -7.45
N PRO A 33 -11.48 7.75 -6.36
CA PRO A 33 -10.40 8.72 -6.15
C PRO A 33 -9.36 8.61 -7.27
N LEU A 34 -9.07 9.74 -7.91
CA LEU A 34 -8.20 9.80 -9.10
C LEU A 34 -6.74 10.08 -8.74
N SER A 35 -6.48 10.72 -7.60
CA SER A 35 -5.13 10.98 -7.11
C SER A 35 -4.79 10.12 -5.89
N HIS A 36 -3.49 10.00 -5.58
CA HIS A 36 -3.06 9.41 -4.31
C HIS A 36 -3.64 10.17 -3.11
N GLN A 37 -3.68 11.51 -3.19
CA GLN A 37 -4.19 12.36 -2.10
C GLN A 37 -5.68 12.15 -1.85
N ASP A 38 -6.49 12.05 -2.90
CA ASP A 38 -7.93 11.79 -2.75
C ASP A 38 -8.16 10.40 -2.15
N ARG A 39 -7.36 9.41 -2.58
CA ARG A 39 -7.43 8.06 -2.04
C ARG A 39 -7.00 8.00 -0.58
N ASP A 40 -5.98 8.77 -0.20
CA ASP A 40 -5.55 8.85 1.20
C ASP A 40 -6.70 9.35 2.09
N ARG A 41 -7.35 10.46 1.69
CA ARG A 41 -8.49 11.04 2.40
C ARG A 41 -9.64 10.06 2.50
N GLU A 42 -9.95 9.37 1.40
CA GLU A 42 -11.01 8.36 1.36
C GLU A 42 -10.68 7.21 2.33
N ILE A 43 -9.47 6.64 2.28
CA ILE A 43 -9.11 5.52 3.17
C ILE A 43 -9.12 5.96 4.64
N GLU A 44 -8.61 7.15 4.95
CA GLU A 44 -8.53 7.68 6.31
C GLU A 44 -9.91 7.94 6.93
N SER A 45 -10.83 8.53 6.16
CA SER A 45 -12.15 8.93 6.63
C SER A 45 -13.24 7.86 6.47
N ASN A 46 -13.04 6.87 5.61
CA ASN A 46 -14.01 5.82 5.36
C ASN A 46 -14.03 4.81 6.52
N GLY A 47 -15.13 4.74 7.26
CA GLY A 47 -15.26 3.85 8.42
C GLY A 47 -15.07 2.35 8.12
N SER A 48 -15.14 1.93 6.86
CA SER A 48 -14.82 0.56 6.45
C SER A 48 -13.33 0.34 6.14
N LEU A 49 -12.52 1.40 5.97
CA LEU A 49 -11.13 1.33 5.55
C LEU A 49 -10.14 2.01 6.52
N SER A 50 -10.61 2.87 7.42
CA SER A 50 -9.76 3.63 8.34
C SER A 50 -8.86 2.74 9.21
N ALA A 51 -9.31 1.53 9.53
CA ALA A 51 -8.53 0.52 10.26
C ALA A 51 -7.21 0.12 9.57
N ILE A 52 -7.13 0.21 8.24
CA ILE A 52 -5.92 -0.12 7.46
C ILE A 52 -5.15 1.10 6.97
N TYR A 53 -5.60 2.32 7.29
CA TYR A 53 -4.99 3.55 6.77
C TYR A 53 -3.51 3.66 7.15
N GLY A 54 -3.15 3.36 8.40
CA GLY A 54 -1.76 3.42 8.86
C GLY A 54 -0.83 2.47 8.09
N ASP A 55 -1.29 1.25 7.81
CA ASP A 55 -0.52 0.27 7.03
C ASP A 55 -0.37 0.69 5.57
N TYR A 56 -1.45 1.16 4.96
CA TYR A 56 -1.43 1.69 3.59
C TYR A 56 -0.51 2.92 3.46
N ARG A 57 -0.61 3.88 4.39
CA ARG A 57 0.19 5.12 4.36
C ARG A 57 1.68 4.82 4.46
N ARG A 58 2.08 3.92 5.36
CA ARG A 58 3.47 3.47 5.51
C ARG A 58 3.99 2.74 4.28
N LEU A 59 3.17 1.87 3.68
CA LEU A 59 3.56 1.18 2.45
C LEU A 59 3.74 2.16 1.28
N LYS A 60 2.90 3.20 1.19
CA LYS A 60 3.07 4.29 0.22
C LYS A 60 4.35 5.09 0.45
N ASP A 61 4.65 5.44 1.71
CA ASP A 61 5.90 6.16 2.05
C ASP A 61 7.13 5.36 1.64
N MET A 62 7.16 4.07 1.97
CA MET A 62 8.24 3.17 1.59
C MET A 62 8.38 3.07 0.06
N SER A 63 7.28 2.95 -0.69
CA SER A 63 7.32 2.95 -2.16
C SER A 63 7.78 4.28 -2.75
N ARG A 64 7.44 5.42 -2.14
CA ARG A 64 7.94 6.73 -2.59
C ARG A 64 9.45 6.83 -2.36
N ALA A 65 9.92 6.49 -1.16
CA ALA A 65 11.33 6.49 -0.84
C ALA A 65 12.11 5.52 -1.75
N ALA A 66 11.59 4.31 -1.99
CA ALA A 66 12.17 3.33 -2.91
C ALA A 66 12.48 3.94 -4.29
N ARG A 67 11.55 4.74 -4.83
CA ARG A 67 11.66 5.29 -6.18
C ARG A 67 12.49 6.56 -6.28
N TYR A 68 12.47 7.40 -5.25
CA TYR A 68 13.02 8.75 -5.35
C TYR A 68 14.19 9.03 -4.42
N GLU A 69 14.35 8.23 -3.38
CA GLU A 69 15.41 8.38 -2.37
C GLU A 69 16.39 7.20 -2.40
N MET A 70 16.01 6.10 -3.06
CA MET A 70 16.81 4.87 -3.20
C MET A 70 17.48 4.45 -1.88
N PRO A 71 16.74 4.34 -0.77
CA PRO A 71 17.31 3.93 0.51
C PRO A 71 17.76 2.48 0.40
N ASN A 72 18.80 2.11 1.16
CA ASN A 72 19.27 0.74 1.23
C ASN A 72 18.32 -0.10 2.09
N TYR A 73 17.27 -0.67 1.47
CA TYR A 73 16.34 -1.55 2.17
C TYR A 73 16.96 -2.90 2.50
N VAL A 74 16.85 -3.31 3.76
CA VAL A 74 17.27 -4.63 4.20
C VAL A 74 16.09 -5.60 4.21
N GLN A 75 16.38 -6.89 4.42
CA GLN A 75 15.36 -7.94 4.46
C GLN A 75 14.23 -7.64 5.46
N GLU A 76 14.54 -7.00 6.58
CA GLU A 76 13.55 -6.60 7.58
C GLU A 76 12.55 -5.56 7.05
N ASP A 77 13.00 -4.60 6.24
CA ASP A 77 12.13 -3.60 5.63
C ASP A 77 11.17 -4.25 4.64
N PHE A 78 11.69 -5.16 3.82
CA PHE A 78 10.86 -5.94 2.91
C PHE A 78 9.81 -6.76 3.68
N ALA A 79 10.21 -7.44 4.76
CA ALA A 79 9.29 -8.20 5.60
C ALA A 79 8.20 -7.31 6.23
N LYS A 80 8.55 -6.10 6.69
CA LYS A 80 7.58 -5.11 7.18
C LYS A 80 6.60 -4.69 6.08
N ALA A 81 7.09 -4.41 4.87
CA ALA A 81 6.24 -4.03 3.74
C ALA A 81 5.27 -5.17 3.35
N ALA A 82 5.77 -6.40 3.28
CA ALA A 82 4.96 -7.58 2.97
C ALA A 82 3.89 -7.84 4.04
N ALA A 83 4.23 -7.73 5.33
CA ALA A 83 3.27 -7.88 6.42
C ALA A 83 2.14 -6.83 6.36
N ARG A 84 2.46 -5.59 5.95
CA ARG A 84 1.45 -4.54 5.74
C ARG A 84 0.51 -4.87 4.60
N LEU A 85 1.04 -5.38 3.47
CA LEU A 85 0.19 -5.84 2.37
C LEU A 85 -0.75 -6.96 2.81
N GLU A 86 -0.28 -7.95 3.58
CA GLU A 86 -1.13 -9.04 4.05
C GLU A 86 -2.24 -8.55 4.99
N LYS A 87 -1.98 -7.60 5.89
CA LYS A 87 -3.03 -6.96 6.70
C LYS A 87 -4.09 -6.30 5.84
N ILE A 88 -3.67 -5.54 4.83
CA ILE A 88 -4.59 -4.91 3.88
C ILE A 88 -5.39 -5.98 3.14
N LYS A 89 -4.75 -7.03 2.60
CA LYS A 89 -5.44 -8.11 1.89
C LYS A 89 -6.48 -8.80 2.75
N ASN A 90 -6.15 -9.13 4.01
CA ASN A 90 -7.07 -9.79 4.94
C ASN A 90 -8.29 -8.92 5.21
N HIS A 91 -8.07 -7.65 5.56
CA HIS A 91 -9.14 -6.68 5.77
C HIS A 91 -10.03 -6.54 4.52
N MET A 92 -9.42 -6.44 3.34
CA MET A 92 -10.19 -6.30 2.09
C MET A 92 -10.97 -7.58 1.73
N SER A 93 -10.45 -8.77 2.04
CA SER A 93 -11.18 -10.03 1.80
C SER A 93 -12.46 -10.10 2.64
N GLU A 94 -12.45 -9.59 3.87
CA GLU A 94 -13.66 -9.49 4.70
C GLU A 94 -14.70 -8.50 4.16
N LYS A 95 -14.28 -7.48 3.41
CA LYS A 95 -15.17 -6.44 2.85
C LYS A 95 -15.68 -6.73 1.44
N MET A 96 -15.08 -7.70 0.76
CA MET A 96 -15.42 -8.10 -0.61
C MET A 96 -16.33 -9.32 -0.68
N ASN A 97 -16.52 -10.03 0.44
CA ASN A 97 -17.54 -11.06 0.61
C ASN A 97 -18.88 -10.43 1.01
#